data_AF-A0A174R181-F1
#
_entry.id   AF-A0A174R181-F1
#
_cell.length_a   1.000
_cell.length_b   1.000
_cell.length_c   1.000
_cell.angle_alpha   90.00
_cell.angle_beta   90.00
_cell.angle_gamma   90.00
#
_symmetry.space_group_name_H-M   'P 1'
#
loop_
_entity.id
_entity.type
_entity.pdbx_description
1 polymer ?
#
loop_
_entity_poly.entity_id
_entity_poly.type
_entity_poly.pdbx_seq_one_letter_code
_entity_poly.pdbx_strand_id
1 'polypeptide(L)'
;MDKKMKKSYNDVEAVDILHQVSNFYISTKVPHDYGTGEAYTSVEVHTLKHIADHHGITVTELARDYGKTKGAVSQILKKVESKGLIYREVDSENDNRFHLFLTEKGKELNEAHRKYDEIGFGESMDIVREHFSEDEINTTFSVLEAWLDIRRKVQDNRNARKKAKKR
;
A
#
# COMPACT_ATOMS: atom_id res chain seq x y z
N MET A 1 -21.61 32.00 5.53
CA MET A 1 -21.01 30.70 5.16
C MET A 1 -20.39 30.87 3.78
N ASP A 2 -19.11 31.22 3.75
CA ASP A 2 -18.40 31.40 2.49
C ASP A 2 -18.29 30.06 1.78
N LYS A 3 -18.96 29.97 0.64
CA LYS A 3 -18.81 28.89 -0.32
C LYS A 3 -17.40 29.02 -0.87
N LYS A 4 -16.39 28.47 -0.19
CA LYS A 4 -14.98 28.46 -0.64
C LYS A 4 -14.99 28.10 -2.12
N MET A 5 -14.57 29.04 -2.97
CA MET A 5 -14.36 28.76 -4.39
C MET A 5 -13.46 27.53 -4.48
N LYS A 6 -13.99 26.40 -4.96
CA LYS A 6 -13.19 25.19 -5.16
C LYS A 6 -12.11 25.54 -6.17
N LYS A 7 -10.86 25.63 -5.70
CA LYS A 7 -9.69 25.76 -6.55
C LYS A 7 -9.74 24.64 -7.59
N SER A 8 -9.56 24.99 -8.87
CA SER A 8 -9.30 24.00 -9.91
C SER A 8 -7.81 23.69 -9.90
N TYR A 9 -7.45 22.41 -9.80
CA TYR A 9 -6.07 21.95 -9.82
C TYR A 9 -5.71 21.49 -11.23
N ASN A 10 -4.55 21.93 -11.73
CA ASN A 10 -3.99 21.35 -12.95
C ASN A 10 -3.18 20.07 -12.64
N ASP A 11 -2.78 19.35 -13.69
CA ASP A 11 -2.05 18.08 -13.57
C ASP A 11 -0.74 18.20 -12.77
N VAL A 12 -0.03 19.33 -12.88
CA VAL A 12 1.24 19.56 -12.17
C VAL A 12 1.00 19.76 -10.67
N GLU A 13 -0.02 20.53 -10.31
CA GLU A 13 -0.39 20.71 -8.90
C GLU A 13 -0.92 19.42 -8.29
N ALA A 14 -1.78 18.69 -9.01
CA ALA A 14 -2.34 17.44 -8.54
C ALA A 14 -1.25 16.38 -8.29
N VAL A 15 -0.28 16.26 -9.20
CA VAL A 15 0.81 15.30 -9.02
C VAL A 15 1.75 15.71 -7.88
N ASP A 16 1.98 17.01 -7.66
CA ASP A 16 2.80 17.49 -6.55
C ASP A 16 2.15 17.18 -5.19
N ILE A 17 0.83 17.42 -5.07
CA ILE A 17 0.05 17.04 -3.88
C ILE A 17 0.18 15.54 -3.61
N LEU A 18 0.02 14.69 -4.63
CA LEU A 18 0.17 13.24 -4.47
C LEU A 18 1.56 12.86 -3.95
N HIS A 19 2.63 13.47 -4.48
CA HIS A 19 3.99 13.19 -4.02
C HIS A 19 4.22 13.63 -2.57
N GLN A 20 3.75 14.83 -2.20
CA GLN A 20 3.89 15.35 -0.84
C GLN A 20 3.14 14.48 0.17
N VAL A 21 1.86 14.17 -0.11
CA VAL A 21 1.04 13.26 0.71
C VAL A 21 1.75 11.92 0.82
N SER A 22 2.17 11.33 -0.31
CA SER A 22 2.87 10.05 -0.30
C SER A 22 4.09 10.09 0.62
N ASN A 23 4.92 11.13 0.55
CA ASN A 23 6.10 11.26 1.40
C ASN A 23 5.76 11.23 2.89
N PHE A 24 4.73 11.95 3.36
CA PHE A 24 4.34 11.90 4.77
C PHE A 24 4.03 10.49 5.29
N TYR A 25 3.49 9.61 4.42
CA TYR A 25 3.12 8.25 4.81
C TYR A 25 4.21 7.19 4.50
N ILE A 26 5.06 7.40 3.49
CA ILE A 26 6.05 6.40 3.06
C ILE A 26 7.50 6.73 3.41
N SER A 27 7.83 7.99 3.75
CA SER A 27 9.23 8.41 3.90
C SER A 27 9.85 8.05 5.25
N THR A 28 9.04 7.67 6.24
CA THR A 28 9.54 7.24 7.55
C THR A 28 10.13 5.83 7.45
N LYS A 29 11.43 5.78 7.11
CA LYS A 29 12.23 4.55 7.23
C LYS A 29 12.55 4.19 8.68
N VAL A 30 12.15 5.04 9.63
CA VAL A 30 12.36 4.85 11.06
C VAL A 30 11.43 3.73 11.53
N PRO A 31 11.97 2.61 12.02
CA PRO A 31 11.14 1.57 12.61
C PRO A 31 10.42 2.10 13.85
N HIS A 32 9.15 1.74 13.99
CA HIS A 32 8.32 2.03 15.15
C HIS A 32 7.83 0.72 15.76
N ASP A 33 7.72 0.67 17.09
CA ASP A 33 7.08 -0.43 17.78
C ASP A 33 5.57 -0.18 17.82
N TYR A 34 4.81 -1.00 17.10
CA TYR A 34 3.35 -0.93 17.01
C TYR A 34 2.65 -1.54 18.24
N GLY A 35 3.38 -1.81 19.33
CA GLY A 35 2.87 -2.44 20.54
C GLY A 35 3.12 -3.95 20.62
N THR A 36 4.12 -4.44 19.88
CA THR A 36 4.50 -5.87 19.82
C THR A 36 5.87 -6.16 20.44
N GLY A 37 6.57 -5.12 20.93
CA GLY A 37 7.91 -5.25 21.52
C GLY A 37 9.05 -5.30 20.50
N GLU A 38 8.73 -5.28 19.20
CA GLU A 38 9.68 -5.22 18.10
C GLU A 38 9.34 -4.05 17.16
N ALA A 39 10.36 -3.41 16.61
CA ALA A 39 10.19 -2.25 15.73
C ALA A 39 10.16 -2.64 14.25
N TYR A 40 9.20 -2.08 13.52
CA TYR A 40 8.98 -2.33 12.09
C TYR A 40 8.80 -1.03 11.32
N THR A 41 9.22 -1.03 10.05
CA THR A 41 9.00 0.13 9.16
C THR A 41 7.58 0.12 8.62
N SER A 42 7.03 1.30 8.28
CA SER A 42 5.71 1.43 7.61
C SER A 42 5.57 0.50 6.38
N VAL A 43 6.64 0.35 5.58
CA VAL A 43 6.64 -0.56 4.43
C VAL A 43 6.42 -2.03 4.84
N GLU A 44 7.00 -2.47 5.95
CA GLU A 44 6.86 -3.86 6.42
C GLU A 44 5.43 -4.14 6.86
N VAL A 45 4.88 -3.29 7.71
CA VAL A 45 3.52 -3.47 8.27
C VAL A 45 2.43 -3.32 7.22
N HIS A 46 2.53 -2.36 6.29
CA HIS A 46 1.61 -2.28 5.14
C HIS A 46 1.77 -3.46 4.18
N THR A 47 2.95 -4.08 4.09
CA THR A 47 3.12 -5.34 3.34
C THR A 47 2.36 -6.47 4.00
N LEU A 48 2.45 -6.62 5.32
CA LEU A 48 1.66 -7.63 6.04
C LEU A 48 0.16 -7.39 5.88
N LYS A 49 -0.28 -6.14 6.05
CA LYS A 49 -1.67 -5.75 5.85
C LYS A 49 -2.18 -6.15 4.45
N HIS A 50 -1.40 -5.85 3.41
CA HIS A 50 -1.77 -6.17 2.03
C HIS A 50 -1.86 -7.68 1.80
N ILE A 51 -0.95 -8.47 2.37
CA ILE A 51 -1.01 -9.95 2.31
C ILE A 51 -2.23 -10.47 3.07
N ALA A 52 -2.56 -9.89 4.23
CA ALA A 52 -3.76 -10.26 5.00
C ALA A 52 -5.06 -9.98 4.22
N ASP A 53 -5.15 -8.81 3.57
CA ASP A 53 -6.32 -8.38 2.79
C ASP A 53 -6.48 -9.18 1.48
N HIS A 54 -5.40 -9.81 0.99
CA HIS A 54 -5.37 -10.58 -0.26
C HIS A 54 -4.78 -11.97 0.00
N HIS A 55 -5.56 -12.83 0.65
CA HIS A 55 -5.14 -14.16 1.06
C HIS A 55 -4.58 -14.97 -0.13
N GLY A 56 -3.34 -15.44 -0.01
CA GLY A 56 -2.66 -16.19 -1.07
C GLY A 56 -2.13 -15.34 -2.22
N ILE A 57 -2.01 -14.01 -2.06
CA ILE A 57 -1.37 -13.16 -3.06
C ILE A 57 0.03 -13.64 -3.38
N THR A 58 0.42 -13.56 -4.65
CA THR A 58 1.77 -13.94 -5.10
C THR A 58 2.68 -12.74 -5.20
N VAL A 59 4.00 -12.99 -5.23
CA VAL A 59 5.00 -11.94 -5.48
C VAL A 59 4.75 -11.16 -6.79
N THR A 60 4.13 -11.79 -7.78
CA THR A 60 3.83 -11.15 -9.07
C THR A 60 2.68 -10.16 -8.93
N GLU A 61 1.61 -10.55 -8.25
CA GLU A 61 0.46 -9.68 -7.98
C GLU A 61 0.86 -8.55 -7.03
N LEU A 62 1.58 -8.84 -5.95
CA LEU A 62 2.06 -7.82 -5.02
C LEU A 62 2.98 -6.78 -5.70
N ALA A 63 3.86 -7.22 -6.61
CA ALA A 63 4.69 -6.32 -7.41
C ALA A 63 3.87 -5.42 -8.33
N ARG A 64 2.80 -5.95 -8.92
CA ARG A 64 1.85 -5.19 -9.74
C ARG A 64 1.11 -4.15 -8.90
N ASP A 65 0.59 -4.56 -7.75
CA ASP A 65 -0.20 -3.70 -6.86
C ASP A 65 0.61 -2.51 -6.34
N TYR A 66 1.90 -2.75 -6.07
CA TYR A 66 2.85 -1.74 -5.60
C TYR A 66 3.47 -0.92 -6.74
N GLY A 67 3.24 -1.28 -8.01
CA GLY A 67 3.92 -0.68 -9.15
C GLY A 67 5.44 -0.85 -9.11
N LYS A 68 5.95 -1.90 -8.44
CA LYS A 68 7.38 -2.20 -8.24
C LYS A 68 7.83 -3.37 -9.10
N THR A 69 9.15 -3.57 -9.20
CA THR A 69 9.69 -4.77 -9.82
C THR A 69 9.54 -5.97 -8.89
N LYS A 70 9.46 -7.19 -9.45
CA LYS A 70 9.47 -8.43 -8.66
C LYS A 70 10.68 -8.49 -7.72
N GLY A 71 11.85 -8.10 -8.20
CA GLY A 71 13.08 -8.07 -7.39
C GLY A 71 12.97 -7.14 -6.18
N ALA A 72 12.40 -5.93 -6.34
CA ALA A 72 12.20 -5.01 -5.23
C ALA A 72 11.21 -5.57 -4.19
N VAL A 73 10.10 -6.17 -4.63
CA VAL A 73 9.16 -6.83 -3.73
C VAL A 73 9.78 -8.06 -3.06
N SER A 74 10.57 -8.86 -3.77
CA SER A 74 11.28 -10.00 -3.19
C SER A 74 12.24 -9.60 -2.07
N GLN A 75 12.88 -8.43 -2.14
CA GLN A 75 13.70 -7.92 -1.03
C GLN A 75 12.86 -7.58 0.21
N ILE A 76 11.69 -6.97 0.01
CA ILE A 76 10.75 -6.69 1.10
C ILE A 76 10.29 -8.00 1.75
N LEU A 77 9.82 -8.95 0.91
CA LEU A 77 9.35 -10.27 1.37
C LEU A 77 10.42 -11.04 2.13
N LYS A 78 11.66 -11.07 1.62
CA LYS A 78 12.78 -11.72 2.31
C LYS A 78 13.00 -11.13 3.71
N LYS A 79 12.84 -9.82 3.87
CA LYS A 79 13.01 -9.14 5.16
C LYS A 79 11.91 -9.54 6.14
N VAL A 80 10.64 -9.47 5.75
CA VAL A 80 9.52 -9.84 6.64
C VAL A 80 9.47 -11.34 6.93
N GLU A 81 9.88 -12.18 5.98
CA GLU A 81 10.03 -13.62 6.15
C GLU A 81 11.16 -13.97 7.13
N SER A 82 12.31 -13.30 7.05
CA SER A 82 13.41 -13.48 8.02
C SER A 82 13.06 -13.07 9.45
N LYS A 83 12.04 -12.22 9.62
CA LYS A 83 11.48 -11.82 10.91
C LYS A 83 10.37 -12.77 11.40
N GLY A 84 10.06 -13.81 10.63
CA GLY A 84 9.02 -14.79 10.94
C GLY A 84 7.59 -14.26 10.83
N LEU A 85 7.36 -13.22 10.03
CA LEU A 85 6.03 -12.57 9.90
C LEU A 85 5.17 -13.19 8.78
N ILE A 86 5.81 -13.82 7.80
CA ILE A 86 5.12 -14.46 6.68
C ILE A 86 5.73 -15.83 6.41
N TYR A 87 4.97 -16.65 5.70
CA TYR A 87 5.46 -17.89 5.10
C TYR A 87 4.96 -18.03 3.66
N ARG A 88 5.55 -18.96 2.92
CA ARG A 88 5.21 -19.27 1.53
C ARG A 88 4.72 -20.69 1.42
N GLU A 89 3.66 -20.89 0.67
CA GLU A 89 3.23 -22.22 0.23
C GLU A 89 3.40 -22.34 -1.28
N VAL A 90 3.81 -23.53 -1.73
CA VAL A 90 3.93 -23.85 -3.15
C VAL A 90 2.54 -23.95 -3.75
N ASP A 91 2.33 -23.34 -4.92
CA ASP A 91 1.11 -23.52 -5.70
C ASP A 91 1.05 -24.97 -6.22
N SER A 92 -0.01 -25.69 -5.86
CA SER A 92 -0.19 -27.10 -6.21
C SER A 92 -0.24 -27.36 -7.73
N GLU A 93 -0.53 -26.35 -8.53
CA GLU A 93 -0.58 -26.44 -9.99
C GLU A 93 0.72 -25.94 -10.66
N ASN A 94 1.59 -25.26 -9.92
CA ASN A 94 2.83 -24.69 -10.46
C ASN A 94 3.90 -24.47 -9.38
N ASP A 95 4.86 -25.38 -9.31
CA ASP A 95 5.95 -25.34 -8.32
C ASP A 95 6.84 -24.08 -8.37
N ASN A 96 6.74 -23.27 -9.44
CA ASN A 96 7.43 -21.98 -9.56
C ASN A 96 6.60 -20.79 -9.04
N ARG A 97 5.41 -21.03 -8.51
CA ARG A 97 4.52 -20.02 -7.94
C ARG A 97 4.35 -20.29 -6.45
N PHE A 98 4.42 -19.20 -5.67
CA PHE A 98 4.28 -19.23 -4.23
C PHE A 98 3.16 -18.30 -3.81
N HIS A 99 2.31 -18.80 -2.93
CA HIS A 99 1.28 -18.05 -2.23
C HIS A 99 1.84 -17.53 -0.91
N LEU A 100 1.54 -16.26 -0.59
CA LEU A 100 2.03 -15.58 0.61
C LEU A 100 0.94 -15.57 1.68
N PHE A 101 1.33 -15.88 2.91
CA PHE A 101 0.44 -15.89 4.07
C PHE A 101 1.14 -15.32 5.31
N LEU A 102 0.35 -14.80 6.24
CA LEU A 102 0.85 -14.33 7.53
C LEU A 102 1.05 -15.52 8.49
N THR A 103 2.18 -15.55 9.19
CA THR A 103 2.30 -16.37 10.40
C THR A 103 1.44 -15.80 11.52
N GLU A 104 1.33 -16.49 12.66
CA GLU A 104 0.61 -15.95 13.82
C GLU A 104 1.24 -14.63 14.31
N LYS A 105 2.57 -14.57 14.41
CA LYS A 105 3.31 -13.33 14.70
C LYS A 105 2.98 -12.22 13.70
N GLY A 106 2.86 -12.56 12.41
CA GLY A 106 2.47 -11.61 11.36
C GLY A 106 1.05 -11.08 11.52
N LYS A 107 0.11 -11.93 11.92
CA LYS A 107 -1.29 -11.53 12.18
C LYS A 107 -1.38 -10.59 13.38
N GLU A 108 -0.73 -10.92 14.49
CA GLU A 108 -0.66 -10.09 15.69
C GLU A 108 -0.13 -8.69 15.36
N LEU A 109 0.97 -8.60 14.59
CA LEU A 109 1.52 -7.33 14.15
C LEU A 109 0.60 -6.57 13.19
N ASN A 110 -0.08 -7.25 12.26
CA ASN A 110 -1.06 -6.62 11.37
C ASN A 110 -2.25 -6.04 12.17
N GLU A 111 -2.74 -6.74 13.19
CA GLU A 111 -3.80 -6.22 14.07
C GLU A 111 -3.32 -5.01 14.87
N ALA A 112 -2.12 -5.07 15.44
CA ALA A 112 -1.52 -3.95 16.18
C ALA A 112 -1.35 -2.72 15.28
N HIS A 113 -0.87 -2.91 14.05
CA HIS A 113 -0.76 -1.87 13.03
C HIS A 113 -2.12 -1.26 12.67
N ARG A 114 -3.18 -2.06 12.50
CA ARG A 114 -4.52 -1.53 12.18
C ARG A 114 -5.06 -0.60 13.26
N LYS A 115 -4.87 -0.97 14.53
CA LYS A 115 -5.24 -0.12 15.67
C LYS A 115 -4.40 1.15 15.70
N TYR A 116 -3.12 1.05 15.38
CA TYR A 116 -2.24 2.22 15.26
C TYR A 116 -2.70 3.19 14.16
N ASP A 117 -3.02 2.67 12.96
CA ASP A 117 -3.55 3.46 11.86
C ASP A 117 -4.90 4.10 12.23
N GLU A 118 -5.82 3.37 12.84
CA GLU A 118 -7.12 3.90 13.30
C GLU A 118 -6.96 5.13 14.20
N ILE A 119 -5.93 5.15 15.06
CA ILE A 119 -5.65 6.28 15.95
C ILE A 119 -4.89 7.39 15.18
N GLY A 120 -3.72 7.07 14.62
CA GLY A 120 -2.82 8.08 14.03
C GLY A 120 -3.33 8.69 12.72
N PHE A 121 -3.90 7.89 11.83
CA PHE A 121 -4.61 8.42 10.65
C PHE A 121 -5.90 9.12 11.09
N GLY A 122 -6.58 8.59 12.11
CA GLY A 122 -7.74 9.18 12.76
C GLY A 122 -7.54 10.63 13.15
N GLU A 123 -6.47 10.95 13.89
CA GLU A 123 -6.16 12.33 14.35
C GLU A 123 -6.13 13.35 13.20
N SER A 124 -5.40 13.04 12.12
CA SER A 124 -5.32 13.94 10.95
C SER A 124 -6.65 14.03 10.21
N MET A 125 -7.39 12.92 10.12
CA MET A 125 -8.66 12.86 9.42
C MET A 125 -9.79 13.53 10.20
N ASP A 126 -9.75 13.56 11.52
CA ASP A 126 -10.72 14.28 12.34
C ASP A 126 -10.68 15.78 12.03
N ILE A 127 -9.48 16.36 11.87
CA ILE A 127 -9.31 17.75 11.43
C ILE A 127 -9.81 17.94 9.98
N VAL A 128 -9.59 16.96 9.09
CA VAL A 128 -10.14 17.00 7.72
C VAL A 128 -11.68 17.02 7.75
N ARG A 129 -12.31 16.23 8.62
CA ARG A 129 -13.77 16.16 8.80
C ARG A 129 -14.38 17.44 9.37
N GLU A 130 -13.59 18.28 10.04
CA GLU A 130 -14.03 19.64 10.43
C GLU A 130 -14.18 20.58 9.21
N HIS A 131 -13.56 20.25 8.08
CA HIS A 131 -13.49 21.13 6.91
C HIS A 131 -14.26 20.64 5.68
N PHE A 132 -14.55 19.34 5.60
CA PHE A 132 -15.19 18.71 4.44
C PHE A 132 -16.28 17.75 4.90
N SER A 133 -17.34 17.60 4.10
CA SER A 133 -18.37 16.61 4.41
C SER A 133 -17.87 15.19 4.20
N GLU A 134 -18.50 14.22 4.88
CA GLU A 134 -18.24 12.79 4.66
C GLU A 134 -18.39 12.41 3.18
N ASP A 135 -19.38 12.95 2.47
CA ASP A 135 -19.56 12.72 1.04
C ASP A 135 -18.39 13.25 0.19
N GLU A 136 -17.83 14.42 0.51
CA GLU A 136 -16.67 14.98 -0.19
C GLU A 136 -15.41 14.14 0.05
N ILE A 137 -15.21 13.69 1.29
CA ILE A 137 -14.09 12.85 1.69
C ILE A 137 -14.19 11.48 0.99
N ASN A 138 -15.36 10.83 1.06
CA ASN A 138 -15.61 9.54 0.43
C ASN A 138 -15.46 9.62 -1.09
N THR A 139 -16.02 10.66 -1.71
CA THR A 139 -15.84 10.92 -3.15
C THR A 139 -14.35 11.06 -3.51
N THR A 140 -13.58 11.77 -2.68
CA THR A 140 -12.14 11.95 -2.90
C THR A 140 -11.42 10.60 -2.88
N PHE A 141 -11.66 9.75 -1.89
CA PHE A 141 -11.02 8.43 -1.81
C PHE A 141 -11.49 7.50 -2.95
N SER A 142 -12.76 7.52 -3.34
CA SER A 142 -13.23 6.75 -4.51
C SER A 142 -12.54 7.18 -5.81
N VAL A 143 -12.29 8.49 -6.01
CA VAL A 143 -11.53 8.99 -7.16
C VAL A 143 -10.07 8.53 -7.10
N LEU A 144 -9.44 8.57 -5.92
CA LEU A 144 -8.06 8.07 -5.74
C LEU A 144 -7.95 6.57 -6.00
N GLU A 145 -8.91 5.76 -5.54
CA GLU A 145 -8.98 4.33 -5.81
C GLU A 145 -9.09 4.05 -7.31
N ALA A 146 -10.02 4.71 -8.01
CA ALA A 146 -10.14 4.60 -9.45
C ALA A 146 -8.85 5.02 -10.18
N TRP A 147 -8.19 6.08 -9.71
CA TRP A 147 -6.92 6.53 -10.27
C TRP A 147 -5.80 5.49 -10.08
N LEU A 148 -5.70 4.87 -8.90
CA LEU A 148 -4.73 3.80 -8.64
C LEU A 148 -4.91 2.63 -9.63
N ASP A 149 -6.15 2.19 -9.85
CA ASP A 149 -6.45 1.11 -10.77
C ASP A 149 -6.15 1.45 -12.23
N ILE A 150 -6.50 2.66 -12.66
CA ILE A 150 -6.14 3.15 -14.00
C ILE A 150 -4.62 3.21 -14.15
N ARG A 151 -3.91 3.68 -13.12
CA ARG A 151 -2.45 3.79 -13.15
C ARG A 151 -1.78 2.42 -13.26
N ARG A 152 -2.28 1.42 -12.53
CA ARG A 152 -1.85 0.01 -12.64
C ARG A 152 -2.04 -0.52 -14.06
N LYS A 153 -3.24 -0.35 -14.64
CA LYS A 153 -3.54 -0.76 -16.04
C LYS A 153 -2.59 -0.08 -17.04
N VAL A 154 -2.35 1.22 -16.90
CA VAL A 154 -1.41 1.96 -17.77
C VAL A 154 0.01 1.41 -17.64
N GLN A 155 0.45 1.09 -16.42
CA GLN A 155 1.77 0.51 -16.17
C GLN A 155 1.92 -0.89 -16.79
N ASP A 156 0.90 -1.74 -16.65
CA ASP A 156 0.86 -3.08 -17.25
C ASP A 156 0.97 -3.00 -18.78
N ASN A 157 0.19 -2.11 -19.39
CA ASN A 157 0.23 -1.87 -20.84
C ASN A 157 1.62 -1.40 -21.31
N ARG A 158 2.27 -0.51 -20.54
CA ARG A 158 3.64 -0.06 -20.83
C ARG A 158 4.64 -1.21 -20.73
N ASN A 159 4.51 -2.06 -19.72
CA ASN A 159 5.37 -3.23 -19.52
C ASN A 159 5.20 -4.26 -20.64
N ALA A 160 3.96 -4.54 -21.07
CA ALA A 160 3.66 -5.45 -22.17
C ALA A 160 4.28 -4.95 -23.49
N ARG A 161 4.13 -3.66 -23.82
CA ARG A 161 4.74 -3.04 -25.00
C ARG A 161 6.27 -3.14 -24.99
N LYS A 162 6.91 -2.96 -23.83
CA LYS A 162 8.37 -3.12 -23.70
C LYS A 162 8.83 -4.55 -23.93
N LYS A 163 8.07 -5.55 -23.47
CA LYS A 163 8.38 -6.97 -23.72
C LYS A 163 8.23 -7.33 -25.20
N ALA A 164 7.18 -6.84 -25.85
CA ALA A 164 6.94 -7.08 -27.27
C ALA A 164 8.06 -6.51 -28.17
N LYS A 165 8.64 -5.35 -27.82
CA LYS A 165 9.77 -4.75 -28.56
C LYS A 165 11.12 -5.45 -28.36
N LYS A 166 11.23 -6.36 -27.39
CA LYS A 166 12.46 -7.11 -27.07
C LYS A 166 12.44 -8.54 -27.62
N ARG A 167 11.30 -8.98 -28.15
CA ARG A 167 11.12 -10.24 -28.86
C ARG A 167 11.27 -9.98 -30.35
#